data_AF-A0A520F2J6-F1
#
_entry.id   AF-A0A520F2J6-F1
#
_cell.length_a   1.000
_cell.length_b   1.000
_cell.length_c   1.000
_cell.angle_alpha   90.00
_cell.angle_beta   90.00
_cell.angle_gamma   90.00
#
_symmetry.space_group_name_H-M   'P 1'
#
loop_
_entity.id
_entity.type
_entity.pdbx_description
1 polymer ?
#
loop_
_entity_poly.entity_id
_entity_poly.type
_entity_poly.pdbx_seq_one_letter_code
_entity_poly.pdbx_strand_id
1 'polypeptide(L)'
;MPYSADLDIRVTDSSLRDGSHAKRHQFTVEHVRSIVGALDAAGVPVIEVTHGDGLGGSSFNYGFSHTPEQELIKAAVETAERA
;
A
#
# COMPACT_ATOMS: atom_id res chain seq x y z
N MET A 1 12.89 9.72 16.61
CA MET A 1 12.17 9.22 17.81
C MET A 1 11.11 8.22 17.35
N PRO A 2 10.74 7.20 18.14
CA PRO A 2 9.83 6.13 17.68
C PRO A 2 8.36 6.56 17.59
N TYR A 3 8.03 7.80 17.94
CA TYR A 3 6.66 8.30 18.01
C TYR A 3 6.56 9.71 17.41
N SER A 4 5.43 9.95 16.74
CA SER A 4 5.02 11.26 16.26
C SER A 4 4.80 12.19 17.46
N ALA A 5 5.17 13.46 17.34
CA ALA A 5 4.88 14.46 18.38
C ALA A 5 3.38 14.79 18.45
N ASP A 6 2.64 14.48 17.37
CA ASP A 6 1.25 14.93 17.16
C ASP A 6 0.23 13.78 17.16
N LEU A 7 0.68 12.51 17.12
CA LEU A 7 -0.21 11.35 17.06
C LEU A 7 -0.01 10.44 18.28
N ASP A 8 -1.07 10.33 19.10
CA ASP A 8 -1.13 9.41 20.24
C ASP A 8 -1.04 7.93 19.81
N ILE A 9 -1.51 7.63 18.59
CA ILE A 9 -1.48 6.30 17.97
C ILE A 9 -1.03 6.43 16.52
N ARG A 10 -0.04 5.62 16.12
CA ARG A 10 0.39 5.54 14.72
C ARG A 10 -0.27 4.35 14.03
N VAL A 11 -1.28 4.62 13.23
CA VAL A 11 -2.00 3.60 12.45
C VAL A 11 -1.23 3.29 11.17
N THR A 12 -1.06 2.00 10.88
CA THR A 12 -0.59 1.52 9.57
C THR A 12 -1.75 0.84 8.87
N ASP A 13 -2.15 1.38 7.72
CA ASP A 13 -3.10 0.72 6.83
C ASP A 13 -2.38 -0.31 5.96
N SER A 14 -2.93 -1.52 5.85
CA SER A 14 -2.40 -2.62 5.02
C SER A 14 -3.39 -3.05 3.92
N SER A 15 -4.33 -2.18 3.55
CA SER A 15 -5.34 -2.48 2.52
C SER A 15 -4.71 -2.76 1.15
N LEU A 16 -3.56 -2.15 0.86
CA LEU A 16 -2.82 -2.32 -0.40
C LEU A 16 -1.69 -3.36 -0.32
N ARG A 17 -1.53 -4.02 0.82
CA ARG A 17 -0.61 -5.15 1.02
C ARG A 17 -1.39 -6.39 1.44
N ASP A 18 -1.87 -6.49 2.66
CA ASP A 18 -2.68 -7.65 3.10
C ASP A 18 -3.98 -7.78 2.28
N GLY A 19 -4.64 -6.65 1.99
CA GLY A 19 -5.80 -6.64 1.11
C GLY A 19 -5.53 -7.10 -0.34
N SER A 20 -4.25 -7.18 -0.74
CA SER A 20 -3.84 -7.77 -2.02
C SER A 20 -4.25 -9.24 -2.12
N HIS A 21 -4.27 -10.00 -1.02
CA HIS A 21 -4.74 -11.40 -1.02
C HIS A 21 -6.21 -11.50 -1.45
N ALA A 22 -7.08 -10.64 -0.91
CA ALA A 22 -8.50 -10.60 -1.26
C ALA A 22 -8.74 -10.23 -2.74
N LYS A 23 -7.82 -9.46 -3.33
CA LYS A 23 -7.82 -9.09 -4.75
C LYS A 23 -6.98 -10.01 -5.63
N ARG A 24 -6.41 -11.10 -5.09
CA ARG A 24 -5.50 -12.02 -5.80
C ARG A 24 -4.36 -11.28 -6.51
N HIS A 25 -3.84 -10.24 -5.87
CA HIS A 25 -2.73 -9.42 -6.35
C HIS A 25 -3.01 -8.67 -7.66
N GLN A 26 -4.30 -8.42 -7.96
CA GLN A 26 -4.75 -7.75 -9.19
C GLN A 26 -4.99 -6.24 -9.02
N PHE A 27 -4.23 -5.58 -8.14
CA PHE A 27 -4.29 -4.12 -8.04
C PHE A 27 -3.65 -3.48 -9.28
N THR A 28 -4.21 -2.34 -9.68
CA THR A 28 -3.71 -1.49 -10.77
C THR A 28 -3.16 -0.21 -10.16
N VAL A 29 -2.40 0.55 -10.96
CA VAL A 29 -1.92 1.88 -10.56
C VAL A 29 -3.09 2.80 -10.16
N GLU A 30 -4.20 2.77 -10.91
CA GLU A 30 -5.37 3.60 -10.61
C GLU A 30 -6.02 3.25 -9.27
N HIS A 31 -6.16 1.96 -8.95
CA HIS A 31 -6.63 1.52 -7.64
C HIS A 31 -5.73 2.06 -6.52
N VAL A 32 -4.41 1.95 -6.67
CA VAL A 32 -3.45 2.45 -5.68
C VAL A 32 -3.55 3.95 -5.51
N ARG A 33 -3.58 4.73 -6.59
CA ARG A 33 -3.72 6.20 -6.50
C ARG A 33 -5.02 6.59 -5.79
N SER A 34 -6.12 5.93 -6.12
CA SER A 34 -7.43 6.20 -5.50
C SER A 34 -7.41 5.91 -3.99
N ILE A 35 -6.90 4.74 -3.58
CA ILE A 35 -6.90 4.31 -2.19
C ILE A 35 -5.88 5.11 -1.37
N VAL A 36 -4.66 5.32 -1.88
CA VAL A 36 -3.63 6.13 -1.21
C VAL A 36 -4.12 7.56 -1.02
N GLY A 37 -4.69 8.19 -2.05
CA GLY A 37 -5.22 9.54 -1.95
C GLY A 37 -6.31 9.65 -0.88
N ALA A 38 -7.18 8.65 -0.76
CA ALA A 38 -8.22 8.63 0.27
C ALA A 38 -7.65 8.42 1.69
N LEU A 39 -6.69 7.51 1.87
CA LEU A 39 -6.06 7.24 3.17
C LEU A 39 -5.20 8.42 3.64
N ASP A 40 -4.43 9.03 2.74
CA ASP A 40 -3.67 10.25 3.03
C ASP A 40 -4.60 11.41 3.37
N ALA A 41 -5.68 11.61 2.58
CA ALA A 41 -6.71 12.61 2.86
C ALA A 41 -7.30 12.46 4.27
N ALA A 42 -7.49 11.22 4.72
CA ALA A 42 -7.98 10.88 6.05
C ALA A 42 -6.93 11.02 7.17
N GLY A 43 -5.67 11.33 6.84
CA GLY A 43 -4.59 11.52 7.80
C GLY A 43 -3.96 10.22 8.31
N VAL A 44 -4.07 9.11 7.56
CA VAL A 44 -3.40 7.86 7.90
C VAL A 44 -1.88 8.04 7.75
N PRO A 45 -1.08 7.83 8.82
CA PRO A 45 0.33 8.21 8.82
C PRO A 45 1.27 7.17 8.19
N VAL A 46 0.78 5.97 7.88
CA VAL A 46 1.56 4.92 7.20
C VAL A 46 0.63 4.09 6.33
N ILE A 47 0.96 3.95 5.04
CA ILE A 47 0.21 3.13 4.08
C ILE A 47 1.15 2.06 3.51
N GLU A 48 0.86 0.79 3.77
CA GLU A 48 1.67 -0.34 3.29
C GLU A 48 1.24 -0.77 1.87
N VAL A 49 2.20 -0.83 0.93
CA VAL A 49 1.95 -1.15 -0.49
C VAL A 49 2.99 -2.15 -0.98
N THR A 50 2.60 -3.41 -1.21
CA THR A 50 3.43 -4.47 -1.83
C THR A 50 2.50 -5.60 -2.35
N HIS A 51 3.06 -6.69 -2.88
CA HIS A 51 2.32 -7.96 -3.00
C HIS A 51 1.79 -8.43 -1.62
N GLY A 52 0.79 -9.32 -1.57
CA GLY A 52 0.23 -9.82 -0.30
C GLY A 52 1.28 -10.42 0.64
N ASP A 53 2.13 -11.28 0.10
CA ASP A 53 3.30 -11.86 0.78
C ASP A 53 4.53 -10.93 0.91
N GLY A 54 4.40 -9.64 0.58
CA GLY A 54 5.50 -8.69 0.57
C GLY A 54 6.38 -8.75 -0.69
N LEU A 55 7.49 -8.02 -0.66
CA LEU A 55 8.38 -7.84 -1.81
C LEU A 55 8.89 -9.18 -2.36
N GLY A 56 8.73 -9.38 -3.68
CA GLY A 56 9.11 -10.62 -4.35
C GLY A 56 8.10 -11.75 -4.19
N GLY A 57 6.92 -11.48 -3.62
CA GLY A 57 5.86 -12.47 -3.44
C GLY A 57 5.21 -12.94 -4.75
N SER A 58 5.25 -12.11 -5.80
CA SER A 58 4.71 -12.43 -7.13
C SER A 58 5.34 -13.70 -7.71
N SER A 59 4.61 -14.81 -7.68
CA SER A 59 5.16 -16.14 -7.94
C SER A 59 4.07 -17.18 -8.24
N PHE A 60 4.46 -18.40 -8.62
CA PHE A 60 3.50 -19.51 -8.73
C PHE A 60 2.88 -19.91 -7.38
N ASN A 61 3.62 -19.79 -6.28
CA ASN A 61 3.18 -20.28 -4.98
C ASN A 61 2.12 -19.36 -4.35
N TYR A 62 2.24 -18.05 -4.59
CA TYR A 62 1.40 -17.04 -3.97
C TYR A 62 0.50 -16.28 -4.96
N GLY A 63 0.72 -16.49 -6.26
CA GLY A 63 0.01 -15.78 -7.34
C GLY A 63 0.87 -14.66 -7.93
N PHE A 64 0.70 -14.41 -9.23
CA PHE A 64 1.41 -13.33 -9.90
C PHE A 64 0.65 -12.02 -9.74
N SER A 65 1.38 -10.94 -9.41
CA SER A 65 0.84 -9.59 -9.45
C SER A 65 0.40 -9.22 -10.86
N HIS A 66 -0.73 -8.52 -10.96
CA HIS A 66 -1.16 -7.91 -12.23
C HIS A 66 -0.17 -6.83 -12.69
N THR A 67 0.21 -5.94 -11.76
CA THR A 67 1.16 -4.86 -11.99
C THR A 67 2.40 -5.10 -11.13
N PRO A 68 3.63 -4.90 -11.65
CA PRO A 68 4.84 -5.00 -10.83
C PRO A 68 4.74 -4.14 -9.58
N GLU A 69 5.02 -4.71 -8.42
CA GLU A 69 4.79 -4.00 -7.15
C GLU A 69 5.65 -2.74 -7.00
N GLN A 70 6.81 -2.67 -7.67
CA GLN A 70 7.63 -1.45 -7.71
C GLN A 70 6.91 -0.28 -8.41
N GLU A 71 6.07 -0.56 -9.41
CA GLU A 71 5.26 0.46 -10.07
C GLU A 71 4.12 0.92 -9.16
N LEU A 72 3.51 -0.01 -8.41
CA LEU A 72 2.48 0.31 -7.41
C LEU A 72 3.05 1.15 -6.27
N ILE A 73 4.23 0.79 -5.74
CA ILE A 73 4.94 1.57 -4.71
C ILE A 73 5.26 2.96 -5.23
N LYS A 74 5.79 3.07 -6.45
CA LYS A 74 6.08 4.37 -7.06
C LYS A 74 4.83 5.24 -7.19
N ALA A 75 3.72 4.67 -7.65
CA ALA A 75 2.46 5.38 -7.76
C ALA A 75 1.92 5.83 -6.39
N ALA A 76 2.10 5.01 -5.35
CA ALA A 76 1.73 5.36 -3.98
C ALA A 76 2.54 6.57 -3.48
N VAL A 77 3.87 6.53 -3.63
CA VAL A 77 4.77 7.64 -3.22
C VAL A 77 4.47 8.92 -4.00
N GLU A 78 4.17 8.82 -5.30
CA GLU A 78 3.79 9.98 -6.12
C GLU A 78 2.41 10.57 -5.75
N THR A 79 1.57 9.82 -5.03
CA THR A 79 0.20 10.23 -4.69
C THR A 79 0.06 10.68 -3.24
N ALA A 80 0.82 10.10 -2.31
CA ALA A 80 0.84 10.52 -0.92
C ALA A 80 1.45 11.93 -0.79
N GLU A 81 0.85 12.76 0.07
CA GLU A 81 1.33 14.11 0.34
C GLU A 81 1.91 14.24 1.76
N ARG A 82 1.39 13.45 2.70
CA ARG A 82 1.65 13.55 4.14
C ARG A 82 2.07 12.23 4.79
N ALA A 83 1.57 11.11 4.27
CA ALA A 83 1.86 9.76 4.76
C ALA A 83 3.29 9.29 4.50
#